data_AF-A0A4Y8SEA6-F1
#
_entry.id   AF-A0A4Y8SEA6-F1
#
_cell.length_a   1.000
_cell.length_b   1.000
_cell.length_c   1.000
_cell.angle_alpha   90.00
_cell.angle_beta   90.00
_cell.angle_gamma   90.00
#
_symmetry.space_group_name_H-M   'P 1'
#
loop_
_entity.id
_entity.type
_entity.pdbx_description
1 polymer ?
#
loop_
_entity_poly.entity_id
_entity_poly.type
_entity_poly.pdbx_seq_one_letter_code
_entity_poly.pdbx_strand_id
1 'polypeptide(L)'
;MIDQKSEIVVAFEKYKTIIFNVDVDLNFWTGFVSTSIVNFQQRTDIGDEIYEAGFAVYDWDIPMAAGYLKMNPLTRMIRKSELDQQRLNFFAWIRNLAVLKSYNALELLLIDALWIIYFPAEKAPSSSKKAADNIQNKIKEQLSLFGLPIDSKNNRHLIEFLKHKVPDYSRYLNSPLNIDLTTTWGNYFEMISVLRNIIAHQGTIINTDTLNEIKSKAKDIFQRHFKVVKDDFNDNHLQPKEIAFSHFVSIINTFALNTIKFASGEVDFGFLNMQ
;
A
#
# COMPACT_ATOMS: atom_id res chain seq x y z
N MET A 1 34.74 -8.61 5.15
CA MET A 1 33.57 -9.20 5.84
C MET A 1 32.55 -8.09 5.96
N ILE A 2 31.36 -8.29 5.41
CA ILE A 2 30.23 -7.36 5.62
C ILE A 2 29.77 -7.56 7.07
N ASP A 3 29.71 -6.48 7.85
CA ASP A 3 29.05 -6.52 9.15
C ASP A 3 27.55 -6.58 8.91
N GLN A 4 27.00 -7.79 8.92
CA GLN A 4 25.59 -8.06 8.64
C GLN A 4 24.65 -7.28 9.56
N LYS A 5 25.06 -7.03 10.82
CA LYS A 5 24.26 -6.25 11.77
C LYS A 5 24.23 -4.77 11.41
N SER A 6 25.35 -4.24 10.90
CA SER A 6 25.38 -2.86 10.41
C SER A 6 24.51 -2.67 9.16
N GLU A 7 24.58 -3.58 8.18
CA GLU A 7 23.80 -3.47 6.94
C GLU A 7 22.29 -3.63 7.15
N ILE A 8 21.86 -4.53 8.05
CA ILE A 8 20.42 -4.74 8.31
C ILE A 8 19.82 -3.50 8.99
N VAL A 9 20.58 -2.82 9.85
CA VAL A 9 20.18 -1.53 10.44
C VAL A 9 20.05 -0.47 9.36
N VAL A 10 20.97 -0.38 8.40
CA VAL A 10 20.88 0.57 7.28
C VAL A 10 19.63 0.31 6.43
N ALA A 11 19.33 -0.96 6.12
CA ALA A 11 18.10 -1.33 5.40
C ALA A 11 16.85 -0.95 6.19
N PHE A 12 16.84 -1.21 7.49
CA PHE A 12 15.75 -0.84 8.38
C PHE A 12 15.55 0.68 8.48
N GLU A 13 16.61 1.48 8.57
CA GLU A 13 16.51 2.95 8.61
C GLU A 13 15.89 3.54 7.34
N LYS A 14 16.22 2.97 6.17
CA LYS A 14 15.58 3.34 4.89
C LYS A 14 14.08 3.03 4.92
N TYR A 15 13.71 1.82 5.33
CA TYR A 15 12.32 1.42 5.49
C TYR A 15 11.56 2.34 6.45
N LYS A 16 12.12 2.57 7.64
CA LYS A 16 11.56 3.43 8.69
C LYS A 16 11.30 4.83 8.17
N THR A 17 12.26 5.43 7.47
CA THR A 17 12.11 6.78 6.88
C THR A 17 10.95 6.85 5.90
N ILE A 18 10.80 5.84 5.03
CA ILE A 18 9.71 5.80 4.04
C ILE A 18 8.35 5.71 4.74
N ILE A 19 8.21 4.83 5.73
CA ILE A 19 6.97 4.63 6.48
C ILE A 19 6.63 5.82 7.36
N PHE A 20 7.63 6.42 8.02
CA PHE A 20 7.43 7.58 8.88
C PHE A 20 6.88 8.76 8.08
N ASN A 21 7.43 9.02 6.89
CA ASN A 21 6.90 10.05 6.00
C ASN A 21 5.47 9.74 5.55
N VAL A 22 5.11 8.47 5.33
CA VAL A 22 3.73 8.09 5.01
C VAL A 22 2.77 8.51 6.12
N ASP A 23 3.08 8.22 7.39
CA ASP A 23 2.17 8.51 8.50
C ASP A 23 2.15 10.00 8.86
N VAL A 24 3.33 10.63 9.03
CA VAL A 24 3.45 12.03 9.44
C VAL A 24 2.87 12.97 8.40
N ASP A 25 3.23 12.82 7.12
CA ASP A 25 2.76 13.72 6.07
C ASP A 25 1.24 13.59 5.90
N LEU A 26 0.72 12.35 5.94
CA LEU A 26 -0.73 12.13 5.83
C LEU A 26 -1.50 12.79 6.97
N ASN A 27 -1.05 12.64 8.21
CA ASN A 27 -1.72 13.21 9.37
C ASN A 27 -1.65 14.75 9.34
N PHE A 28 -0.48 15.30 9.01
CA PHE A 28 -0.30 16.75 8.87
C PHE A 28 -1.23 17.33 7.79
N TRP A 29 -1.17 16.80 6.56
CA TRP A 29 -1.98 17.32 5.45
C TRP A 29 -3.47 17.13 5.68
N THR A 30 -3.88 15.99 6.24
CA THR A 30 -5.29 15.74 6.58
C THR A 30 -5.78 16.79 7.59
N GLY A 31 -5.03 17.03 8.67
CA GLY A 31 -5.40 18.00 9.70
C GLY A 31 -5.39 19.45 9.20
N PHE A 32 -4.38 19.81 8.39
CA PHE A 32 -4.27 21.13 7.77
C PHE A 32 -5.47 21.43 6.85
N VAL A 33 -5.82 20.50 5.96
CA VAL A 33 -6.95 20.68 5.02
C VAL A 33 -8.28 20.69 5.78
N SER A 34 -8.48 19.81 6.75
CA SER A 34 -9.68 19.82 7.61
C SER A 34 -9.88 21.18 8.29
N THR A 35 -8.82 21.71 8.92
CA THR A 35 -8.88 23.02 9.58
C THR A 35 -9.15 24.15 8.58
N SER A 36 -8.54 24.07 7.40
CA SER A 36 -8.74 25.05 6.33
C SER A 36 -10.19 25.06 5.82
N ILE A 37 -10.80 23.89 5.65
CA ILE A 37 -12.22 23.76 5.24
C ILE A 37 -13.14 24.37 6.29
N VAL A 38 -12.94 24.04 7.58
CA VAL A 38 -13.75 24.62 8.67
C VAL A 38 -13.65 26.15 8.68
N ASN A 39 -12.43 26.68 8.60
CA ASN A 39 -12.20 28.12 8.58
C ASN A 39 -12.82 28.80 7.34
N PHE A 40 -12.74 28.15 6.17
CA PHE A 40 -13.37 28.63 4.95
C PHE A 40 -14.90 28.59 5.06
N GLN A 41 -15.45 27.53 5.66
CA GLN A 41 -16.88 27.35 5.81
C GLN A 41 -17.52 28.39 6.73
N GLN A 42 -16.81 28.79 7.79
CA GLN A 42 -17.26 29.78 8.77
C GLN A 42 -17.23 31.23 8.25
N ARG A 43 -16.40 31.53 7.24
CA ARG A 43 -16.39 32.87 6.61
C ARG A 43 -17.66 33.05 5.77
N THR A 44 -18.46 34.04 6.13
CA THR A 44 -19.88 34.15 5.77
C THR A 44 -20.15 34.80 4.41
N ASP A 45 -19.11 35.37 3.77
CA ASP A 45 -19.28 36.22 2.58
C ASP A 45 -18.95 35.53 1.23
N ILE A 46 -18.60 34.25 1.25
CA ILE A 46 -18.26 33.49 0.03
C ILE A 46 -19.49 32.70 -0.42
N GLY A 47 -19.85 32.83 -1.70
CA GLY A 47 -20.94 32.08 -2.33
C GLY A 47 -20.82 30.56 -2.13
N ASP A 48 -21.95 29.87 -2.25
CA ASP A 48 -22.02 28.42 -2.03
C ASP A 48 -21.25 27.62 -3.09
N GLU A 49 -21.14 28.15 -4.30
CA GLU A 49 -20.41 27.53 -5.41
C GLU A 49 -18.92 27.87 -5.34
N ILE A 50 -18.08 26.84 -5.24
CA ILE A 50 -16.62 26.97 -5.12
C ILE A 50 -15.93 26.70 -6.45
N TYR A 51 -16.50 25.78 -7.24
CA TYR A 51 -15.94 25.36 -8.51
C TYR A 51 -17.05 24.86 -9.43
N GLU A 52 -16.93 25.19 -10.71
CA GLU A 52 -17.72 24.60 -11.78
C GLU A 52 -16.81 24.31 -12.98
N ALA A 53 -16.98 23.14 -13.60
CA ALA A 53 -16.37 22.80 -14.88
C ALA A 53 -17.37 22.11 -15.79
N GLY A 54 -17.39 22.52 -17.06
CA GLY A 54 -18.15 21.89 -18.12
C GLY A 54 -17.24 21.25 -19.16
N PHE A 55 -17.75 20.25 -19.87
CA PHE A 55 -17.08 19.70 -21.04
C PHE A 55 -17.65 20.35 -22.30
N ALA A 56 -16.80 20.92 -23.15
CA ALA A 56 -17.22 21.59 -24.37
C ALA A 56 -16.32 21.21 -25.55
N VAL A 57 -16.92 21.05 -26.74
CA VAL A 57 -16.24 20.74 -28.00
C VAL A 57 -16.71 21.70 -29.08
N TYR A 58 -15.81 22.11 -29.96
CA TYR A 58 -16.22 22.79 -31.19
C TYR A 58 -16.76 21.74 -32.16
N ASP A 59 -18.04 21.84 -32.47
CA ASP A 59 -18.66 21.12 -33.58
C ASP A 59 -18.39 21.88 -34.87
N TRP A 60 -17.59 21.28 -35.76
CA TRP A 60 -17.15 21.91 -37.00
C TRP A 60 -18.00 21.43 -38.17
N ASP A 61 -18.78 22.35 -38.72
CA ASP A 61 -19.56 22.13 -39.94
C ASP A 61 -18.64 22.35 -41.16
N ILE A 62 -18.25 21.25 -41.81
CA ILE A 62 -17.39 21.26 -42.99
C ILE A 62 -18.04 22.04 -44.15
N PRO A 63 -19.29 21.77 -44.56
CA PRO A 63 -20.00 22.58 -45.57
C PRO A 63 -20.06 24.07 -45.28
N MET A 64 -20.28 24.49 -44.04
CA MET A 64 -20.41 25.90 -43.68
C MET A 64 -19.07 26.58 -43.35
N ALA A 65 -17.97 25.83 -43.27
CA ALA A 65 -16.66 26.30 -42.80
C ALA A 65 -16.74 27.07 -41.48
N ALA A 66 -17.63 26.63 -40.58
CA ALA A 66 -17.95 27.29 -39.32
C ALA A 66 -17.97 26.29 -38.16
N GLY A 67 -17.52 26.73 -36.98
CA GLY A 67 -17.53 25.93 -35.76
C GLY A 67 -18.44 26.53 -34.69
N TYR A 68 -19.24 25.70 -34.04
CA TYR A 68 -20.07 26.09 -32.90
C TYR A 68 -19.63 25.35 -31.65
N LEU A 69 -19.53 26.04 -30.52
CA LEU A 69 -19.24 25.38 -29.24
C LEU A 69 -20.48 24.60 -28.77
N LYS A 70 -20.34 23.28 -28.64
CA LYS A 70 -21.33 22.41 -28.00
C LYS A 70 -20.84 22.03 -26.61
N MET A 71 -21.68 22.25 -25.61
CA MET A 71 -21.40 21.89 -24.22
C MET A 71 -22.20 20.65 -23.81
N ASN A 72 -21.60 19.79 -23.00
CA ASN A 72 -22.33 18.73 -22.31
C ASN A 72 -23.29 19.36 -21.28
N PRO A 73 -24.57 18.93 -21.20
CA PRO A 73 -25.51 19.47 -20.22
C PRO A 73 -25.13 19.15 -18.77
N LEU A 74 -24.27 18.15 -18.54
CA LEU A 74 -23.72 17.85 -17.23
C LEU A 74 -22.49 18.72 -16.97
N THR A 75 -22.56 19.57 -15.94
CA THR A 75 -21.40 20.25 -15.36
C THR A 75 -21.01 19.59 -14.05
N ARG A 76 -19.71 19.63 -13.74
CA ARG A 76 -19.18 19.21 -12.45
C ARG A 76 -19.08 20.43 -11.56
N MET A 77 -19.90 20.48 -10.53
CA MET A 77 -19.92 21.55 -9.54
C MET A 77 -19.41 21.03 -8.20
N ILE A 78 -18.68 21.87 -7.45
CA ILE A 78 -18.35 21.62 -6.04
C ILE A 78 -18.88 22.78 -5.22
N ARG A 79 -19.73 22.45 -4.24
CA ARG A 79 -20.30 23.41 -3.29
C ARG A 79 -19.54 23.42 -1.97
N LYS A 80 -19.74 24.48 -1.21
CA LYS A 80 -19.20 24.66 0.14
C LYS A 80 -19.60 23.55 1.10
N SER A 81 -20.83 23.04 0.97
CA SER A 81 -21.32 21.90 1.73
C SER A 81 -20.65 20.56 1.38
N GLU A 82 -19.97 20.48 0.23
CA GLU A 82 -19.39 19.23 -0.29
C GLU A 82 -17.88 19.10 0.00
N LEU A 83 -17.25 20.16 0.51
CA LEU A 83 -15.81 20.21 0.75
C LEU A 83 -15.30 19.07 1.62
N ASP A 84 -16.03 18.68 2.66
CA ASP A 84 -15.65 17.55 3.52
C ASP A 84 -15.66 16.21 2.77
N GLN A 85 -16.63 16.01 1.88
CA GLN A 85 -16.69 14.81 1.05
C GLN A 85 -15.56 14.80 0.02
N GLN A 86 -15.24 15.94 -0.59
CA GLN A 86 -14.11 16.07 -1.51
C GLN A 86 -12.78 15.82 -0.80
N ARG A 87 -12.60 16.34 0.43
CA ARG A 87 -11.46 16.03 1.31
C ARG A 87 -11.34 14.53 1.55
N LEU A 88 -12.42 13.87 1.96
CA LEU A 88 -12.44 12.43 2.22
C LEU A 88 -12.06 11.61 0.98
N ASN A 89 -12.53 12.01 -0.20
CA ASN A 89 -12.22 11.35 -1.46
C ASN A 89 -10.75 11.55 -1.85
N PHE A 90 -10.24 12.78 -1.75
CA PHE A 90 -8.84 13.11 -2.02
C PHE A 90 -7.88 12.32 -1.12
N PHE A 91 -8.09 12.35 0.19
CA PHE A 91 -7.22 11.62 1.12
C PHE A 91 -7.42 10.11 1.08
N ALA A 92 -8.56 9.60 0.62
CA ALA A 92 -8.71 8.18 0.33
C ALA A 92 -7.74 7.74 -0.77
N TRP A 93 -7.60 8.53 -1.84
CA TRP A 93 -6.64 8.26 -2.90
C TRP A 93 -5.20 8.30 -2.39
N ILE A 94 -4.83 9.32 -1.60
CA ILE A 94 -3.48 9.39 -1.01
C ILE A 94 -3.23 8.20 -0.07
N ARG A 95 -4.20 7.80 0.76
CA ARG A 95 -4.08 6.63 1.64
C ARG A 95 -3.90 5.34 0.86
N ASN A 96 -4.59 5.17 -0.27
CA ASN A 96 -4.34 4.04 -1.17
C ASN A 96 -2.89 4.06 -1.69
N LEU A 97 -2.38 5.21 -2.15
CA LEU A 97 -0.97 5.31 -2.54
C LEU A 97 -0.01 5.02 -1.39
N ALA A 98 -0.36 5.39 -0.17
CA ALA A 98 0.41 5.06 1.02
C ALA A 98 0.45 3.54 1.29
N VAL A 99 -0.63 2.79 1.02
CA VAL A 99 -0.59 1.32 1.08
C VAL A 99 0.41 0.77 0.06
N LEU A 100 0.37 1.25 -1.19
CA LEU A 100 1.32 0.86 -2.24
C LEU A 100 2.76 1.17 -1.85
N LYS A 101 3.02 2.39 -1.37
CA LYS A 101 4.35 2.84 -0.92
C LYS A 101 4.86 2.00 0.26
N SER A 102 3.99 1.67 1.22
CA SER A 102 4.34 0.84 2.37
C SER A 102 4.66 -0.60 1.97
N TYR A 103 3.89 -1.18 1.06
CA TYR A 103 4.17 -2.52 0.53
C TYR A 103 5.50 -2.56 -0.22
N ASN A 104 5.78 -1.59 -1.08
CA ASN A 104 7.04 -1.54 -1.82
C ASN A 104 8.24 -1.36 -0.86
N ALA A 105 8.09 -0.59 0.22
CA ALA A 105 9.11 -0.45 1.24
C ALA A 105 9.35 -1.78 1.98
N LEU A 106 8.28 -2.50 2.35
CA LEU A 106 8.36 -3.84 2.93
C LEU A 106 9.10 -4.80 1.98
N GLU A 107 8.74 -4.83 0.70
CA GLU A 107 9.38 -5.71 -0.28
C GLU A 107 10.89 -5.45 -0.38
N LEU A 108 11.29 -4.17 -0.47
CA LEU A 108 12.71 -3.81 -0.51
C LEU A 108 13.44 -4.25 0.76
N LEU A 109 12.85 -4.00 1.94
CA LEU A 109 13.42 -4.45 3.22
C LEU A 109 13.59 -5.96 3.26
N LEU A 110 12.60 -6.73 2.80
CA LEU A 110 12.69 -8.19 2.76
C LEU A 110 13.79 -8.67 1.81
N ILE A 111 13.91 -8.07 0.62
CA ILE A 111 14.94 -8.43 -0.35
C ILE A 111 16.34 -8.08 0.20
N ASP A 112 16.51 -6.90 0.80
CA ASP A 112 17.77 -6.49 1.43
C ASP A 112 18.12 -7.44 2.59
N ALA A 113 17.17 -7.76 3.47
CA ALA A 113 17.39 -8.71 4.57
C ALA A 113 17.81 -10.09 4.07
N LEU A 114 17.11 -10.62 3.06
CA LEU A 114 17.45 -11.93 2.47
C LEU A 114 18.83 -11.90 1.82
N TRP A 115 19.19 -10.80 1.15
CA TRP A 115 20.53 -10.63 0.60
C TRP A 115 21.61 -10.66 1.70
N ILE A 116 21.45 -9.85 2.75
CA ILE A 116 22.41 -9.74 3.86
C ILE A 116 22.64 -11.11 4.53
N ILE A 117 21.56 -11.85 4.76
CA ILE A 117 21.58 -13.08 5.56
C ILE A 117 21.98 -14.30 4.72
N TYR A 118 21.41 -14.46 3.52
CA TYR A 118 21.53 -15.70 2.75
C TYR A 118 22.37 -15.57 1.48
N PHE A 119 22.56 -14.36 0.95
CA PHE A 119 23.27 -14.13 -0.31
C PHE A 119 24.34 -13.02 -0.22
N PRO A 120 25.18 -12.95 0.84
CA PRO A 120 26.07 -11.80 1.07
C PRO A 120 27.19 -11.66 0.02
N ALA A 121 27.45 -12.71 -0.78
CA ALA A 121 28.42 -12.67 -1.88
C ALA A 121 27.88 -11.96 -3.13
N GLU A 122 26.57 -11.78 -3.23
CA GLU A 122 25.92 -11.10 -4.35
C GLU A 122 25.97 -9.58 -4.19
N LYS A 123 25.72 -8.84 -5.28
CA LYS A 123 25.63 -7.38 -5.21
C LYS A 123 24.40 -6.94 -4.43
N ALA A 124 24.55 -5.89 -3.63
CA ALA A 124 23.45 -5.29 -2.87
C ALA A 124 22.26 -4.93 -3.77
N PRO A 125 21.02 -5.33 -3.41
CA PRO A 125 19.81 -5.01 -4.18
C PRO A 125 19.63 -3.51 -4.40
N SER A 126 19.99 -2.70 -3.40
CA SER A 126 19.92 -1.24 -3.48
C SER A 126 20.85 -0.61 -4.53
N SER A 127 21.81 -1.36 -5.07
CA SER A 127 22.76 -0.84 -6.08
C SER A 127 22.13 -0.69 -7.47
N SER A 128 21.18 -1.55 -7.84
CA SER A 128 20.49 -1.50 -9.14
C SER A 128 19.32 -2.48 -9.20
N LYS A 129 18.36 -2.20 -10.09
CA LYS A 129 17.28 -3.15 -10.41
C LYS A 129 17.82 -4.54 -10.78
N LYS A 130 18.90 -4.61 -11.57
CA LYS A 130 19.52 -5.87 -11.97
C LYS A 130 20.06 -6.67 -10.78
N ALA A 131 20.58 -6.00 -9.74
CA ALA A 131 21.02 -6.65 -8.52
C ALA A 131 19.84 -7.21 -7.72
N ALA A 132 18.75 -6.46 -7.58
CA ALA A 132 17.53 -6.94 -6.95
C ALA A 132 16.93 -8.15 -7.70
N ASP A 133 16.84 -8.09 -9.03
CA ASP A 133 16.35 -9.19 -9.87
C ASP A 133 17.22 -10.45 -9.72
N ASN A 134 18.55 -10.28 -9.57
CA ASN A 134 19.47 -11.40 -9.34
C ASN A 134 19.18 -12.11 -8.01
N ILE A 135 18.93 -11.37 -6.92
CA ILE A 135 18.55 -11.98 -5.63
C ILE A 135 17.24 -12.75 -5.76
N GLN A 136 16.22 -12.17 -6.42
CA GLN A 136 14.97 -12.88 -6.65
C GLN A 136 15.17 -14.16 -7.46
N ASN A 137 16.02 -14.14 -8.50
CA ASN A 137 16.32 -15.33 -9.29
C ASN A 137 17.05 -16.40 -8.47
N LYS A 138 18.03 -16.01 -7.64
CA LYS A 138 18.72 -16.93 -6.71
C LYS A 138 17.75 -17.62 -5.74
N ILE A 139 16.77 -16.88 -5.23
CA ILE A 139 15.71 -17.42 -4.38
C ILE A 139 14.90 -18.47 -5.14
N LYS A 140 14.47 -18.14 -6.37
CA LYS A 140 13.68 -19.06 -7.23
C LYS A 140 14.48 -20.31 -7.60
N GLU A 141 15.76 -20.17 -7.91
CA GLU A 141 16.68 -21.29 -8.17
C GLU A 141 16.77 -22.21 -6.96
N GLN A 142 16.96 -21.66 -5.75
CA GLN A 142 16.99 -22.48 -4.53
C GLN A 142 15.65 -23.20 -4.29
N LEU A 143 14.51 -22.50 -4.44
CA LEU A 143 13.19 -23.14 -4.32
C LEU A 143 13.03 -24.30 -5.31
N SER A 144 13.46 -24.11 -6.56
CA SER A 144 13.43 -25.18 -7.57
C SER A 144 14.28 -26.38 -7.17
N LEU A 145 15.48 -26.15 -6.63
CA LEU A 145 16.39 -27.23 -6.19
C LEU A 145 15.80 -28.03 -5.03
N PHE A 146 14.98 -27.39 -4.19
CA PHE A 146 14.28 -28.06 -3.09
C PHE A 146 12.90 -28.63 -3.49
N GLY A 147 12.51 -28.53 -4.76
CA GLY A 147 11.19 -28.99 -5.24
C GLY A 147 10.02 -28.19 -4.67
N LEU A 148 10.24 -26.92 -4.29
CA LEU A 148 9.24 -26.04 -3.69
C LEU A 148 8.56 -25.13 -4.73
N PRO A 149 7.35 -24.62 -4.44
CA PRO A 149 6.62 -23.74 -5.35
C PRO A 149 7.36 -22.44 -5.66
N ILE A 150 7.42 -22.07 -6.95
CA ILE A 150 8.02 -20.82 -7.44
C ILE A 150 6.91 -19.84 -7.84
N ASP A 151 6.03 -19.51 -6.89
CA ASP A 151 4.99 -18.52 -7.15
C ASP A 151 5.56 -17.10 -7.03
N SER A 152 5.79 -16.47 -8.18
CA SER A 152 6.25 -15.08 -8.24
C SER A 152 5.14 -14.06 -8.07
N LYS A 153 3.86 -14.47 -8.16
CA LYS A 153 2.73 -13.59 -7.88
C LYS A 153 2.88 -13.09 -6.45
N ASN A 154 2.68 -11.78 -6.26
CA ASN A 154 2.57 -11.21 -4.92
C ASN A 154 3.79 -11.44 -4.01
N ASN A 155 4.98 -11.64 -4.59
CA ASN A 155 6.23 -11.95 -3.86
C ASN A 155 6.14 -13.21 -2.97
N ARG A 156 5.22 -14.13 -3.27
CA ARG A 156 5.03 -15.38 -2.50
C ARG A 156 6.29 -16.22 -2.40
N HIS A 157 7.12 -16.25 -3.44
CA HIS A 157 8.43 -16.90 -3.43
C HIS A 157 9.36 -16.43 -2.30
N LEU A 158 9.32 -15.16 -1.88
CA LEU A 158 10.12 -14.69 -0.75
C LEU A 158 9.66 -15.34 0.56
N ILE A 159 8.34 -15.43 0.74
CA ILE A 159 7.72 -16.06 1.90
C ILE A 159 7.98 -17.56 1.91
N GLU A 160 7.85 -18.22 0.77
CA GLU A 160 8.10 -19.66 0.64
C GLU A 160 9.56 -20.01 0.92
N PHE A 161 10.49 -19.17 0.47
CA PHE A 161 11.90 -19.29 0.79
C PHE A 161 12.16 -19.21 2.30
N LEU A 162 11.55 -18.22 2.97
CA LEU A 162 11.68 -18.07 4.43
C LEU A 162 11.06 -19.24 5.21
N LYS A 163 9.91 -19.77 4.78
CA LYS A 163 9.31 -20.96 5.41
C LYS A 163 10.26 -22.17 5.37
N HIS A 164 11.00 -22.29 4.27
CA HIS A 164 11.98 -23.37 4.11
C HIS A 164 13.25 -23.13 4.93
N LYS A 165 13.76 -21.89 4.99
CA LYS A 165 15.01 -21.55 5.70
C LYS A 165 14.84 -21.44 7.21
N VAL A 166 13.67 -21.03 7.69
CA VAL A 166 13.42 -20.70 9.10
C VAL A 166 12.29 -21.60 9.64
N PRO A 167 12.61 -22.60 10.49
CA PRO A 167 11.64 -23.60 10.95
C PRO A 167 10.37 -23.00 11.58
N ASP A 168 10.52 -21.98 12.42
CA ASP A 168 9.40 -21.35 13.15
C ASP A 168 8.62 -20.32 12.33
N TYR A 169 9.09 -19.96 11.13
CA TYR A 169 8.44 -18.92 10.33
C TYR A 169 7.05 -19.35 9.86
N SER A 170 6.86 -20.62 9.53
CA SER A 170 5.53 -21.17 9.22
C SER A 170 4.57 -21.06 10.40
N ARG A 171 5.06 -21.26 11.63
CA ARG A 171 4.25 -21.10 12.85
C ARG A 171 3.84 -19.65 13.04
N TYR A 172 4.75 -18.71 12.81
CA TYR A 172 4.44 -17.28 12.85
C TYR A 172 3.38 -16.91 11.80
N LEU A 173 3.55 -17.33 10.54
CA LEU A 173 2.58 -17.03 9.47
C LEU A 173 1.18 -17.59 9.75
N ASN A 174 1.09 -18.72 10.43
CA ASN A 174 -0.17 -19.34 10.82
C ASN A 174 -0.74 -18.79 12.14
N SER A 175 0.01 -17.96 12.87
CA SER A 175 -0.47 -17.34 14.09
C SER A 175 -1.41 -16.16 13.79
N PRO A 176 -2.44 -15.94 14.64
CA PRO A 176 -3.34 -14.80 14.51
C PRO A 176 -2.59 -13.47 14.65
N LEU A 177 -3.06 -12.41 13.97
CA LEU A 177 -2.53 -11.05 14.15
C LEU A 177 -2.74 -10.54 15.58
N ASN A 178 -3.86 -10.89 16.18
CA ASN A 178 -4.25 -10.54 17.54
C ASN A 178 -5.22 -11.61 18.05
N ILE A 179 -5.38 -11.71 19.37
CA ILE A 179 -6.25 -12.68 20.05
C ILE A 179 -7.71 -12.58 19.56
N ASP A 180 -8.16 -11.36 19.25
CA ASP A 180 -9.54 -11.09 18.82
C ASP A 180 -9.73 -11.14 17.29
N LEU A 181 -8.71 -11.54 16.53
CA LEU A 181 -8.73 -11.55 15.07
C LEU A 181 -8.53 -12.96 14.53
N THR A 182 -9.29 -13.28 13.49
CA THR A 182 -9.20 -14.56 12.77
C THR A 182 -8.13 -14.53 11.67
N THR A 183 -7.76 -13.35 11.19
CA THR A 183 -6.69 -13.21 10.18
C THR A 183 -5.35 -13.63 10.76
N THR A 184 -4.62 -14.47 10.03
CA THR A 184 -3.24 -14.87 10.31
C THR A 184 -2.24 -13.98 9.60
N TRP A 185 -0.97 -13.97 10.03
CA TRP A 185 0.06 -13.14 9.40
C TRP A 185 0.28 -13.47 7.92
N GLY A 186 0.18 -14.75 7.55
CA GLY A 186 0.24 -15.18 6.14
C GLY A 186 -0.94 -14.64 5.33
N ASN A 187 -2.16 -14.70 5.87
CA ASN A 187 -3.33 -14.16 5.20
C ASN A 187 -3.31 -12.62 5.10
N TYR A 188 -2.73 -11.95 6.10
CA TYR A 188 -2.52 -10.51 6.06
C TYR A 188 -1.54 -10.13 4.95
N PHE A 189 -0.40 -10.82 4.83
CA PHE A 189 0.55 -10.61 3.73
C PHE A 189 -0.12 -10.77 2.36
N GLU A 190 -0.91 -11.83 2.20
CA GLU A 190 -1.67 -12.06 0.98
C GLU A 190 -2.65 -10.92 0.66
N MET A 191 -3.38 -10.43 1.67
CA MET A 191 -4.30 -9.31 1.51
C MET A 191 -3.56 -8.04 1.07
N ILE A 192 -2.48 -7.64 1.76
CA ILE A 192 -1.75 -6.41 1.41
C ILE A 192 -1.15 -6.49 0.00
N SER A 193 -0.78 -7.68 -0.46
CA SER A 193 -0.27 -7.88 -1.80
C SER A 193 -1.35 -7.77 -2.89
N VAL A 194 -2.55 -8.30 -2.61
CA VAL A 194 -3.73 -8.09 -3.47
C VAL A 194 -4.09 -6.60 -3.53
N LEU A 195 -4.12 -5.91 -2.38
CA LEU A 195 -4.38 -4.46 -2.31
C LEU A 195 -3.37 -3.68 -3.15
N ARG A 196 -2.08 -3.99 -3.03
CA ARG A 196 -1.01 -3.37 -3.83
C ARG A 196 -1.28 -3.47 -5.32
N ASN A 197 -1.72 -4.63 -5.82
CA ASN A 197 -2.01 -4.79 -7.25
C ASN A 197 -3.23 -4.00 -7.71
N ILE A 198 -4.30 -3.96 -6.89
CA ILE A 198 -5.50 -3.16 -7.18
C ILE A 198 -5.12 -1.68 -7.30
N ILE A 199 -4.31 -1.19 -6.36
CA ILE A 199 -3.91 0.22 -6.34
C ILE A 199 -2.98 0.55 -7.50
N ALA A 200 -1.98 -0.30 -7.78
CA ALA A 200 -0.97 -0.06 -8.81
C ALA A 200 -1.50 -0.22 -10.25
N HIS A 201 -2.43 -1.15 -10.48
CA HIS A 201 -2.81 -1.56 -11.83
C HIS A 201 -4.28 -1.33 -12.18
N GLN A 202 -5.17 -1.18 -11.18
CA GLN A 202 -6.61 -1.04 -11.38
C GLN A 202 -7.14 0.31 -10.88
N GLY A 203 -6.26 1.26 -10.52
CA GLY A 203 -6.67 2.60 -10.13
C GLY A 203 -7.62 2.63 -8.94
N THR A 204 -7.49 1.68 -8.00
CA THR A 204 -8.35 1.47 -6.82
C THR A 204 -9.73 0.86 -7.09
N ILE A 205 -10.06 0.56 -8.34
CA ILE A 205 -11.30 -0.13 -8.73
C ILE A 205 -11.19 -1.61 -8.33
N ILE A 206 -12.20 -2.13 -7.62
CA ILE A 206 -12.23 -3.50 -7.12
C ILE A 206 -13.46 -4.25 -7.63
N ASN A 207 -13.24 -5.33 -8.38
CA ASN A 207 -14.33 -6.21 -8.80
C ASN A 207 -14.77 -7.18 -7.69
N THR A 208 -15.92 -7.83 -7.88
CA THR A 208 -16.51 -8.74 -6.89
C THR A 208 -15.61 -9.92 -6.55
N ASP A 209 -14.93 -10.50 -7.54
CA ASP A 209 -14.04 -11.66 -7.34
C ASP A 209 -12.84 -11.31 -6.48
N THR A 210 -12.22 -10.16 -6.74
CA THR A 210 -11.08 -9.66 -5.96
C THR A 210 -11.52 -9.30 -4.54
N LEU A 211 -12.71 -8.71 -4.38
CA LEU A 211 -13.27 -8.43 -3.06
C LEU A 211 -13.53 -9.73 -2.27
N ASN A 212 -14.01 -10.79 -2.95
CA ASN A 212 -14.20 -12.10 -2.35
C ASN A 212 -12.87 -12.77 -1.99
N GLU A 213 -11.83 -12.63 -2.83
CA GLU A 213 -10.48 -13.10 -2.52
C GLU A 213 -9.91 -12.41 -1.27
N ILE A 214 -10.09 -11.09 -1.15
CA ILE A 214 -9.65 -10.37 0.05
C ILE A 214 -10.41 -10.85 1.28
N LYS A 215 -11.74 -10.95 1.19
CA LYS A 215 -12.59 -11.35 2.32
C LYS A 215 -12.33 -12.81 2.73
N SER A 216 -12.03 -13.71 1.82
CA SER A 216 -11.73 -15.10 2.18
C SER A 216 -10.43 -15.23 2.98
N LYS A 217 -9.48 -14.32 2.77
CA LYS A 217 -8.19 -14.30 3.49
C LYS A 217 -8.24 -13.49 4.77
N ALA A 218 -8.79 -12.27 4.72
CA ALA A 218 -8.62 -11.28 5.78
C ALA A 218 -9.84 -10.36 5.97
N LYS A 219 -11.05 -10.94 6.08
CA LYS A 219 -12.32 -10.18 6.19
C LYS A 219 -12.33 -9.16 7.34
N ASP A 220 -11.97 -9.59 8.54
CA ASP A 220 -12.04 -8.77 9.76
C ASP A 220 -11.12 -7.54 9.68
N ILE A 221 -9.88 -7.72 9.24
CA ILE A 221 -8.91 -6.64 8.99
C ILE A 221 -9.40 -5.74 7.86
N PHE A 222 -9.79 -6.32 6.73
CA PHE A 222 -10.25 -5.53 5.59
C PHE A 222 -11.44 -4.65 5.96
N GLN A 223 -12.45 -5.21 6.62
CA GLN A 223 -13.64 -4.46 7.05
C GLN A 223 -13.34 -3.43 8.14
N ARG A 224 -12.32 -3.65 8.97
CA ARG A 224 -11.88 -2.67 9.97
C ARG A 224 -11.22 -1.46 9.32
N HIS A 225 -10.39 -1.67 8.30
CA HIS A 225 -9.53 -0.63 7.73
C HIS A 225 -10.02 -0.02 6.41
N PHE A 226 -10.90 -0.70 5.69
CA PHE A 226 -11.37 -0.28 4.37
C PHE A 226 -12.89 -0.35 4.27
N LYS A 227 -13.42 0.41 3.34
CA LYS A 227 -14.79 0.27 2.82
C LYS A 227 -14.72 0.28 1.29
N VAL A 228 -15.78 -0.24 0.67
CA VAL A 228 -15.97 -0.18 -0.78
C VAL A 228 -17.11 0.79 -1.04
N VAL A 229 -16.87 1.76 -1.91
CA VAL A 229 -17.81 2.83 -2.26
C VAL A 229 -18.03 2.80 -3.75
N LYS A 230 -19.24 3.14 -4.19
CA LYS A 230 -19.52 3.29 -5.62
C LYS A 230 -19.29 4.73 -6.03
N ASP A 231 -18.69 4.92 -7.21
CA ASP A 231 -18.63 6.22 -7.85
C ASP A 231 -19.89 6.50 -8.69
N ASP A 232 -19.89 7.63 -9.40
CA ASP A 232 -21.00 8.06 -10.26
C ASP A 232 -21.21 7.13 -11.46
N PHE A 233 -20.21 6.31 -11.81
CA PHE A 233 -20.27 5.30 -12.87
C PHE A 233 -20.65 3.91 -12.34
N ASN A 234 -21.00 3.79 -11.05
CA ASN A 234 -21.35 2.56 -10.35
C ASN A 234 -20.17 1.56 -10.21
N ASP A 235 -18.94 2.04 -10.40
CA ASP A 235 -17.71 1.29 -10.17
C ASP A 235 -17.38 1.25 -8.67
N ASN A 236 -16.93 0.08 -8.20
CA ASN A 236 -16.58 -0.12 -6.80
C ASN A 236 -15.14 0.34 -6.55
N HIS A 237 -14.95 1.34 -5.69
CA HIS A 237 -13.65 1.87 -5.29
C HIS A 237 -13.28 1.47 -3.87
N LEU A 238 -12.00 1.14 -3.69
CA LEU A 238 -11.40 0.94 -2.38
C LEU A 238 -11.22 2.29 -1.67
N GLN A 239 -11.85 2.47 -0.51
CA GLN A 239 -11.69 3.66 0.33
C GLN A 239 -11.14 3.27 1.72
N PRO A 240 -9.86 3.57 2.02
CA PRO A 240 -9.30 3.41 3.35
C PRO A 240 -10.03 4.30 4.36
N LYS A 241 -10.28 3.77 5.56
CA LYS A 241 -10.91 4.53 6.66
C LYS A 241 -9.86 5.36 7.37
N GLU A 242 -10.08 6.66 7.42
CA GLU A 242 -9.19 7.66 8.04
C GLU A 242 -8.74 7.28 9.46
N ILE A 243 -9.70 7.06 10.36
CA ILE A 243 -9.45 6.81 11.80
C ILE A 243 -8.62 5.52 12.02
N ALA A 244 -8.74 4.55 11.13
CA ALA A 244 -8.09 3.25 11.28
C ALA A 244 -6.80 3.10 10.46
N PHE A 245 -6.40 4.13 9.69
CA PHE A 245 -5.33 3.97 8.71
C PHE A 245 -3.94 3.83 9.35
N SER A 246 -3.63 4.59 10.39
CA SER A 246 -2.36 4.48 11.12
C SER A 246 -2.17 3.08 11.72
N HIS A 247 -3.24 2.51 12.29
CA HIS A 247 -3.21 1.12 12.77
C HIS A 247 -2.97 0.11 11.64
N PHE A 248 -3.54 0.33 10.45
CA PHE A 248 -3.24 -0.54 9.29
C PHE A 248 -1.75 -0.52 8.94
N VAL A 249 -1.13 0.66 8.89
CA VAL A 249 0.31 0.83 8.62
C VAL A 249 1.16 0.18 9.74
N SER A 250 0.76 0.33 11.00
CA SER A 250 1.42 -0.32 12.14
C SER A 250 1.45 -1.85 12.02
N ILE A 251 0.40 -2.47 11.49
CA ILE A 251 0.38 -3.92 11.24
C ILE A 251 1.39 -4.29 10.13
N ILE A 252 1.55 -3.48 9.08
CA ILE A 252 2.60 -3.68 8.06
C ILE A 252 3.97 -3.67 8.72
N ASN A 253 4.23 -2.70 9.59
CA ASN A 253 5.50 -2.58 10.31
C ASN A 253 5.76 -3.79 11.19
N THR A 254 4.74 -4.24 11.91
CA THR A 254 4.82 -5.44 12.76
C THR A 254 5.14 -6.68 11.93
N PHE A 255 4.51 -6.84 10.77
CA PHE A 255 4.81 -7.92 9.85
C PHE A 255 6.25 -7.85 9.34
N ALA A 256 6.69 -6.67 8.91
CA ALA A 256 8.04 -6.42 8.39
C ALA A 256 9.10 -6.79 9.42
N LEU A 257 8.99 -6.23 10.62
CA LEU A 257 9.95 -6.40 11.71
C LEU A 257 10.03 -7.84 12.20
N ASN A 258 8.89 -8.50 12.41
CA ASN A 258 8.91 -9.91 12.81
C ASN A 258 9.50 -10.78 11.70
N THR A 259 9.21 -10.49 10.42
CA THR A 259 9.79 -11.25 9.32
C THR A 259 11.32 -11.16 9.29
N ILE A 260 11.90 -9.97 9.43
CA ILE A 260 13.35 -9.83 9.49
C ILE A 260 13.94 -10.41 10.77
N LYS A 261 13.25 -10.32 11.92
CA LYS A 261 13.66 -10.97 13.17
C LYS A 261 13.76 -12.49 12.99
N PHE A 262 12.74 -13.12 12.42
CA PHE A 262 12.74 -14.55 12.09
C PHE A 262 13.84 -14.89 11.07
N ALA A 263 13.99 -14.08 10.01
CA ALA A 263 15.01 -14.30 8.99
C ALA A 263 16.43 -14.29 9.57
N SER A 264 16.71 -13.38 10.51
CA SER A 264 18.00 -13.20 11.17
C SER A 264 18.24 -14.15 12.35
N GLY A 265 17.22 -14.89 12.80
CA GLY A 265 17.30 -15.76 13.98
C GLY A 265 17.43 -14.99 15.31
N GLU A 266 17.00 -13.73 15.35
CA GLU A 266 17.09 -12.87 16.53
C GLU A 266 15.86 -13.07 17.43
N VAL A 267 16.02 -12.86 18.74
CA VAL A 267 14.95 -13.10 19.74
C VAL A 267 14.05 -11.86 19.92
N ASP A 268 14.65 -10.67 19.82
CA ASP A 268 14.00 -9.38 19.97
C ASP A 268 14.42 -8.41 18.85
N PHE A 269 14.08 -7.12 18.99
CA PHE A 269 14.43 -6.08 18.02
C PHE A 269 15.68 -5.27 18.40
N GLY A 270 16.45 -5.72 19.39
CA GLY A 270 17.68 -5.05 19.82
C GLY A 270 18.72 -4.97 18.70
N PHE A 271 18.75 -5.94 17.79
CA PHE A 271 19.61 -5.93 16.59
C PHE A 271 19.30 -4.79 15.60
N LEU A 272 18.14 -4.13 15.75
CA LEU A 272 17.73 -2.96 14.98
C LEU A 272 17.89 -1.65 15.76
N ASN A 273 18.58 -1.68 16.91
CA ASN A 273 18.68 -0.58 17.86
C ASN A 273 17.33 -0.09 18.40
N MET A 274 16.36 -1.01 18.52
CA MET A 274 15.08 -0.73 19.16
C MET A 274 15.17 -1.12 20.65
N GLN A 275 14.75 -0.20 21.53
CA GLN A 275 14.70 -0.38 22.98
C GLN A 275 13.35 -0.94 23.44
#